data_AF-A0A4R8CLT4-F1
#
_entry.id   AF-A0A4R8CLT4-F1
#
_cell.length_a   1.000
_cell.length_b   1.000
_cell.length_c   1.000
_cell.angle_alpha   90.00
_cell.angle_beta   90.00
_cell.angle_gamma   90.00
#
_symmetry.space_group_name_H-M   'P 1'
#
loop_
_entity.id
_entity.type
_entity.pdbx_description
1 polymer ?
#
loop_
_entity_poly.entity_id
_entity_poly.type
_entity_poly.pdbx_seq_one_letter_code
_entity_poly.pdbx_strand_id
1 'polypeptide(L)'
;MSVRRIMGTETEFGISVPGQPGANPMLTSSQVVNGYAQTQPLARKTRWDFDEEHPLRDARGFDLSREVADSSQLTDEETGLANVILTNGARLYVDHAHPEYSAPETTNPRDAVVWDKAGELVIMEGARQARLIPGAPQLNLYKNNTDNKGASYGSHENYLMRRSTPFASIVRHLTPFFVSRQVVTGAGRVGIGQDGAAHGFQISQRADYFEVEVGLETTLKRPIINTRDEPHANPDRYRRLHVIIGDANLSEISTYLKVGTTSLVLAMIEDGWLTDDLGVDRPVSALHEVSHDASCTHLLTLKDGRKITAVQLQAEYLEQARKYVEDKYGDDADRQTKDVLHRWEQILDQLAIDPMKLSDQLDWVAKYKLLQQYRDRDGLEWDDPKLHLIDLQYADLRPDKGLYYRLVKSNRMQRIVTDEEIRMAVAHPPTDTRAYFRGRCMQQYAPQVAAASWDSVIFDLPGKESLQRIPTLDPLRGTKAHVGALLDQCDTASDLVRTITGGAAG
;
A
#
# COMPACT_ATOMS: atom_id res chain seq x y z
N MET A 1 11.29 12.72 -13.14
CA MET A 1 11.00 11.29 -13.39
C MET A 1 9.63 11.18 -14.05
N SER A 2 9.32 10.09 -14.74
CA SER A 2 7.96 9.82 -15.22
C SER A 2 7.20 9.08 -14.10
N VAL A 3 6.09 8.38 -14.37
CA VAL A 3 5.50 7.45 -13.37
C VAL A 3 6.45 6.30 -13.01
N ARG A 4 7.53 6.09 -13.78
CA ARG A 4 8.59 5.10 -13.52
C ARG A 4 9.39 5.48 -12.27
N ARG A 5 9.09 4.81 -11.17
CA ARG A 5 9.70 5.01 -9.85
C ARG A 5 9.58 3.71 -9.07
N ILE A 6 10.60 3.37 -8.26
CA ILE A 6 10.46 2.26 -7.31
C ILE A 6 9.36 2.60 -6.30
N MET A 7 8.35 1.72 -6.22
CA MET A 7 7.21 1.87 -5.34
C MET A 7 6.75 0.51 -4.77
N GLY A 8 6.04 0.57 -3.66
CA GLY A 8 5.46 -0.60 -3.00
C GLY A 8 4.18 -0.25 -2.25
N THR A 9 3.36 -1.26 -1.98
CA THR A 9 2.15 -1.13 -1.17
C THR A 9 2.24 -2.04 0.05
N GLU A 10 1.73 -1.57 1.18
CA GLU A 10 1.53 -2.33 2.41
C GLU A 10 0.03 -2.32 2.70
N THR A 11 -0.55 -3.44 3.10
CA THR A 11 -1.99 -3.50 3.43
C THR A 11 -2.22 -4.39 4.62
N GLU A 12 -2.66 -3.77 5.71
CA GLU A 12 -3.23 -4.46 6.86
C GLU A 12 -4.67 -4.88 6.54
N PHE A 13 -5.00 -6.15 6.77
CA PHE A 13 -6.34 -6.65 6.49
C PHE A 13 -7.20 -6.66 7.76
N GLY A 14 -8.43 -6.17 7.65
CA GLY A 14 -9.45 -6.38 8.67
C GLY A 14 -9.72 -7.87 8.84
N ILE A 15 -9.88 -8.34 10.08
CA ILE A 15 -10.10 -9.76 10.38
C ILE A 15 -11.26 -9.94 11.35
N SER A 16 -12.10 -10.94 11.10
CA SER A 16 -13.14 -11.33 12.06
C SER A 16 -13.41 -12.83 12.07
N VAL A 17 -13.93 -13.30 13.21
CA VAL A 17 -14.33 -14.70 13.42
C VAL A 17 -15.83 -14.75 13.68
N PRO A 18 -16.66 -15.09 12.67
CA PRO A 18 -18.10 -15.17 12.84
C PRO A 18 -18.50 -16.09 13.99
N GLY A 19 -19.39 -15.61 14.86
CA GLY A 19 -19.84 -16.33 16.05
C GLY A 19 -18.88 -16.28 17.25
N GLN A 20 -17.71 -15.64 17.12
CA GLN A 20 -16.72 -15.51 18.19
C GLN A 20 -16.23 -14.05 18.32
N PRO A 21 -17.05 -13.12 18.85
CA PRO A 21 -16.72 -11.70 18.90
C PRO A 21 -15.52 -11.36 19.80
N GLY A 22 -15.16 -12.23 20.75
CA GLY A 22 -14.01 -12.08 21.63
C GLY A 22 -12.74 -12.80 21.15
N ALA A 23 -12.70 -13.27 19.89
CA ALA A 23 -11.51 -13.92 19.35
C ALA A 23 -10.32 -12.94 19.34
N ASN A 24 -9.14 -13.42 19.74
CA ASN A 24 -7.94 -12.59 19.77
C ASN A 24 -7.46 -12.34 18.32
N PRO A 25 -7.43 -11.08 17.86
CA PRO A 25 -7.09 -10.76 16.48
C PRO A 25 -5.62 -11.08 16.14
N MET A 26 -4.68 -10.92 17.07
CA MET A 26 -3.26 -11.28 16.86
C MET A 26 -3.10 -12.78 16.61
N LEU A 27 -3.85 -13.61 17.35
CA LEU A 27 -3.84 -15.07 17.18
C LEU A 27 -4.44 -15.46 15.82
N THR A 28 -5.57 -14.86 15.44
CA THR A 28 -6.21 -15.18 14.16
C THR A 28 -5.39 -14.68 12.97
N SER A 29 -4.73 -13.53 13.10
CA SER A 29 -3.78 -13.02 12.11
C SER A 29 -2.57 -13.94 11.98
N SER A 30 -2.04 -14.42 13.11
CA SER A 30 -0.97 -15.43 13.12
C SER A 30 -1.40 -16.73 12.44
N GLN A 31 -2.66 -17.15 12.59
CA GLN A 31 -3.19 -18.32 11.88
C GLN A 31 -3.21 -18.12 10.36
N VAL A 32 -3.58 -16.93 9.87
CA VAL A 32 -3.57 -16.61 8.43
C VAL A 32 -2.15 -16.66 7.87
N VAL A 33 -1.20 -15.95 8.51
CA VAL A 33 0.20 -15.88 8.07
C VAL A 33 0.84 -17.28 8.09
N ASN A 34 0.69 -18.01 9.19
CA ASN A 34 1.20 -19.38 9.29
C ASN A 34 0.51 -20.35 8.33
N GLY A 35 -0.79 -20.15 8.07
CA GLY A 35 -1.54 -20.92 7.08
C GLY A 35 -0.94 -20.78 5.69
N TYR A 36 -0.59 -19.56 5.28
CA TYR A 36 0.06 -19.36 3.98
C TYR A 36 1.49 -19.91 3.97
N ALA A 37 2.27 -19.69 5.04
CA ALA A 37 3.64 -20.21 5.16
C ALA A 37 3.72 -21.74 5.03
N GLN A 38 2.66 -22.48 5.39
CA GLN A 38 2.59 -23.94 5.19
C GLN A 38 2.54 -24.35 3.71
N THR A 39 2.08 -23.47 2.82
CA THR A 39 2.10 -23.72 1.36
C THR A 39 3.50 -23.58 0.77
N GLN A 40 4.43 -22.96 1.51
CA GLN A 40 5.83 -22.76 1.12
C GLN A 40 6.76 -23.45 2.13
N PRO A 41 6.72 -24.79 2.27
CA PRO A 41 7.37 -25.51 3.37
C PRO A 41 8.89 -25.32 3.42
N LEU A 42 9.53 -25.10 2.27
CA LEU A 42 10.96 -24.84 2.20
C LEU A 42 11.32 -23.44 2.72
N ALA A 43 10.46 -22.44 2.48
CA ALA A 43 10.65 -21.05 2.90
C ALA A 43 10.23 -20.80 4.36
N ARG A 44 9.49 -21.73 4.99
CA ARG A 44 8.93 -21.59 6.34
C ARG A 44 9.96 -21.31 7.44
N LYS A 45 11.21 -21.76 7.26
CA LYS A 45 12.28 -21.58 8.27
C LYS A 45 12.99 -20.23 8.16
N THR A 46 12.84 -19.55 7.02
CA THR A 46 13.47 -18.26 6.77
C THR A 46 12.77 -17.20 7.60
N ARG A 47 13.57 -16.45 8.37
CA ARG A 47 13.07 -15.36 9.21
C ARG A 47 13.20 -14.01 8.48
N TRP A 48 12.44 -13.03 8.94
CA TRP A 48 12.71 -11.63 8.62
C TRP A 48 13.95 -11.17 9.40
N ASP A 49 14.86 -10.49 8.71
CA ASP A 49 16.02 -9.86 9.32
C ASP A 49 15.70 -8.40 9.70
N PHE A 50 15.87 -8.07 10.98
CA PHE A 50 15.56 -6.75 11.56
C PHE A 50 16.80 -5.86 11.72
N ASP A 51 18.01 -6.34 11.42
CA ASP A 51 19.27 -5.65 11.75
C ASP A 51 19.36 -4.21 11.18
N GLU A 52 18.69 -3.93 10.06
CA GLU A 52 18.71 -2.64 9.35
C GLU A 52 17.37 -1.85 9.48
N GLU A 53 16.50 -2.24 10.42
CA GLU A 53 15.25 -1.54 10.73
C GLU A 53 15.53 -0.39 11.73
N HIS A 54 14.99 0.80 11.48
CA HIS A 54 15.25 2.03 12.24
C HIS A 54 13.97 2.87 12.43
N PRO A 55 12.95 2.36 13.14
CA PRO A 55 11.59 2.89 13.03
C PRO A 55 11.40 4.23 13.74
N LEU A 56 12.38 4.60 14.56
CA LEU A 56 12.44 5.83 15.31
C LEU A 56 13.23 6.94 14.60
N ARG A 57 13.81 6.65 13.42
CA ARG A 57 14.54 7.64 12.63
C ARG A 57 13.58 8.60 11.95
N ASP A 58 13.76 9.88 12.23
CA ASP A 58 12.87 10.93 11.73
C ASP A 58 13.50 11.73 10.59
N ALA A 59 12.74 11.92 9.52
CA ALA A 59 13.14 12.69 8.33
C ALA A 59 13.50 14.17 8.64
N ARG A 60 13.10 14.70 9.79
CA ARG A 60 13.46 16.04 10.30
C ARG A 60 14.89 16.10 10.86
N GLY A 61 15.61 14.99 10.92
CA GLY A 61 17.05 14.95 11.23
C GLY A 61 17.38 14.59 12.68
N PHE A 62 16.49 13.89 13.38
CA PHE A 62 16.73 13.38 14.73
C PHE A 62 16.18 11.95 14.86
N ASP A 63 16.61 11.24 15.91
CA ASP A 63 16.07 9.92 16.27
C ASP A 63 15.22 10.05 17.53
N LEU A 64 14.03 9.45 17.54
CA LEU A 64 13.17 9.41 18.73
C LEU A 64 13.77 8.42 19.74
N SER A 65 13.84 8.83 21.01
CA SER A 65 14.32 7.92 22.07
C SER A 65 13.32 6.77 22.29
N ARG A 66 13.83 5.53 22.40
CA ARG A 66 13.02 4.35 22.72
C ARG A 66 12.25 4.48 24.04
N GLU A 67 12.77 5.25 25.01
CA GLU A 67 12.11 5.45 26.31
C GLU A 67 10.80 6.24 26.23
N VAL A 68 10.65 7.07 25.19
CA VAL A 68 9.45 7.90 24.98
C VAL A 68 8.63 7.44 23.79
N ALA A 69 9.15 6.50 22.98
CA ALA A 69 8.44 5.91 21.86
C ALA A 69 7.28 5.05 22.38
N ASP A 70 6.14 5.12 21.70
CA ASP A 70 5.06 4.17 21.97
C ASP A 70 5.50 2.76 21.52
N SER A 71 5.03 1.72 22.23
CA SER A 71 5.34 0.33 21.87
C SER A 71 4.98 -0.03 20.42
N SER A 72 3.96 0.62 19.86
CA SER A 72 3.56 0.44 18.46
C SER A 72 4.57 0.95 17.43
N GLN A 73 5.53 1.78 17.86
CA GLN A 73 6.59 2.32 17.00
C GLN A 73 7.84 1.45 17.00
N LEU A 74 7.97 0.45 17.90
CA LEU A 74 9.14 -0.41 18.02
C LEU A 74 9.03 -1.62 17.08
N THR A 75 8.97 -1.36 15.78
CA THR A 75 8.78 -2.40 14.73
C THR A 75 10.04 -3.18 14.39
N ASP A 76 11.15 -2.90 15.07
CA ASP A 76 12.46 -3.55 14.93
C ASP A 76 12.69 -4.69 15.94
N GLU A 77 11.69 -5.05 16.74
CA GLU A 77 11.78 -6.11 17.75
C GLU A 77 11.13 -7.43 17.27
N GLU A 78 11.80 -8.57 17.54
CA GLU A 78 11.24 -9.91 17.27
C GLU A 78 10.14 -10.21 18.31
N THR A 79 8.89 -9.88 17.97
CA THR A 79 7.71 -10.08 18.84
C THR A 79 7.28 -11.55 18.97
N GLY A 80 7.97 -12.49 18.32
CA GLY A 80 7.58 -13.90 18.21
C GLY A 80 6.35 -14.13 17.31
N LEU A 81 5.82 -13.09 16.70
CA LEU A 81 4.72 -13.16 15.74
C LEU A 81 5.20 -13.66 14.38
N ALA A 82 4.28 -14.25 13.61
CA ALA A 82 4.60 -14.81 12.30
C ALA A 82 5.02 -13.71 11.31
N ASN A 83 6.18 -13.87 10.67
CA ASN A 83 6.75 -12.94 9.71
C ASN A 83 7.59 -13.71 8.69
N VAL A 84 7.18 -13.70 7.42
CA VAL A 84 7.78 -14.51 6.36
C VAL A 84 8.02 -13.72 5.08
N ILE A 85 9.10 -14.08 4.37
CA ILE A 85 9.37 -13.64 3.00
C ILE A 85 8.73 -14.63 2.04
N LEU A 86 8.06 -14.11 1.02
CA LEU A 86 7.43 -14.93 -0.01
C LEU A 86 8.31 -15.08 -1.25
N THR A 87 8.06 -16.13 -2.03
CA THR A 87 8.72 -16.38 -3.32
C THR A 87 8.49 -15.30 -4.38
N ASN A 88 7.44 -14.50 -4.26
CA ASN A 88 7.24 -13.32 -5.09
C ASN A 88 8.00 -12.07 -4.59
N GLY A 89 8.81 -12.20 -3.55
CA GLY A 89 9.59 -11.11 -2.96
C GLY A 89 8.83 -10.23 -1.98
N ALA A 90 7.55 -10.50 -1.71
CA ALA A 90 6.74 -9.82 -0.70
C ALA A 90 7.13 -10.21 0.73
N ARG A 91 6.67 -9.40 1.69
CA ARG A 91 6.63 -9.72 3.12
C ARG A 91 5.18 -10.04 3.50
N LEU A 92 4.98 -11.09 4.30
CA LEU A 92 3.70 -11.43 4.91
C LEU A 92 3.91 -11.62 6.41
N TYR A 93 3.25 -10.82 7.23
CA TYR A 93 3.50 -10.82 8.67
C TYR A 93 2.27 -10.40 9.46
N VAL A 94 2.33 -10.55 10.78
CA VAL A 94 1.34 -9.96 11.68
C VAL A 94 1.87 -8.61 12.11
N ASP A 95 1.20 -7.54 11.70
CA ASP A 95 1.42 -6.22 12.26
C ASP A 95 0.33 -5.92 13.28
N HIS A 96 0.73 -5.78 14.54
CA HIS A 96 -0.18 -5.59 15.66
C HIS A 96 -1.29 -6.66 15.69
N ALA A 97 -2.52 -6.29 15.32
CA ALA A 97 -3.70 -7.13 15.32
C ALA A 97 -4.04 -7.70 13.94
N HIS A 98 -3.33 -7.30 12.88
CA HIS A 98 -3.72 -7.53 11.49
C HIS A 98 -2.72 -8.42 10.76
N PRO A 99 -3.17 -9.32 9.85
CA PRO A 99 -2.27 -9.88 8.87
C PRO A 99 -1.98 -8.80 7.84
N GLU A 100 -0.70 -8.54 7.60
CA GLU A 100 -0.24 -7.54 6.64
C GLU A 100 0.52 -8.20 5.50
N TYR A 101 0.21 -7.76 4.29
CA TYR A 101 0.99 -8.06 3.09
C TYR A 101 1.66 -6.79 2.58
N SER A 102 2.98 -6.82 2.49
CA SER A 102 3.80 -5.77 1.86
C SER A 102 4.28 -6.29 0.51
N ALA A 103 3.77 -5.72 -0.58
CA ALA A 103 4.10 -6.10 -1.94
C ALA A 103 5.61 -5.94 -2.22
N PRO A 104 6.20 -6.74 -3.14
CA PRO A 104 7.57 -6.53 -3.60
C PRO A 104 7.73 -5.14 -4.22
N GLU A 105 8.97 -4.67 -4.27
CA GLU A 105 9.30 -3.44 -4.98
C GLU A 105 8.95 -3.56 -6.47
N THR A 106 8.19 -2.60 -6.99
CA THR A 106 7.81 -2.49 -8.41
C THR A 106 8.29 -1.15 -8.97
N THR A 107 8.35 -0.99 -10.29
CA THR A 107 8.87 0.23 -10.93
C THR A 107 7.80 1.15 -11.51
N ASN A 108 6.53 0.76 -11.46
CA ASN A 108 5.46 1.43 -12.17
C ASN A 108 4.09 1.13 -11.54
N PRO A 109 3.11 2.02 -11.73
CA PRO A 109 1.82 1.91 -11.07
C PRO A 109 1.01 0.67 -11.49
N ARG A 110 1.16 0.18 -12.73
CA ARG A 110 0.46 -1.04 -13.16
C ARG A 110 0.96 -2.26 -12.41
N ASP A 111 2.27 -2.42 -12.27
CA ASP A 111 2.84 -3.54 -11.54
C ASP A 111 2.51 -3.44 -10.05
N ALA A 112 2.50 -2.24 -9.46
CA ALA A 112 2.02 -2.05 -8.09
C ALA A 112 0.60 -2.63 -7.91
N VAL A 113 -0.31 -2.43 -8.88
CA VAL A 113 -1.66 -3.04 -8.88
C VAL A 113 -1.60 -4.57 -8.98
N VAL A 114 -0.77 -5.12 -9.88
CA VAL A 114 -0.64 -6.58 -10.06
C VAL A 114 -0.26 -7.26 -8.74
N TRP A 115 0.78 -6.76 -8.05
CA TRP A 115 1.27 -7.39 -6.84
C TRP A 115 0.47 -7.04 -5.58
N ASP A 116 -0.21 -5.89 -5.55
CA ASP A 116 -1.24 -5.57 -4.55
C ASP A 116 -2.42 -6.55 -4.64
N LYS A 117 -2.87 -6.85 -5.87
CA LYS A 117 -3.91 -7.86 -6.12
C LYS A 117 -3.46 -9.28 -5.83
N ALA A 118 -2.19 -9.60 -6.05
CA ALA A 118 -1.64 -10.88 -5.63
C ALA A 118 -1.71 -11.05 -4.09
N GLY A 119 -1.53 -9.97 -3.34
CA GLY A 119 -1.69 -9.94 -1.88
C GLY A 119 -3.07 -10.40 -1.40
N GLU A 120 -4.14 -10.03 -2.12
CA GLU A 120 -5.51 -10.50 -1.82
C GLU A 120 -5.62 -12.04 -1.93
N LEU A 121 -4.99 -12.64 -2.95
CA LEU A 121 -4.96 -14.09 -3.13
C LEU A 121 -4.10 -14.78 -2.06
N VAL A 122 -2.95 -14.20 -1.71
CA VAL A 122 -2.05 -14.71 -0.65
C VAL A 122 -2.80 -14.80 0.68
N ILE A 123 -3.44 -13.71 1.06
CA ILE A 123 -4.15 -13.57 2.33
C ILE A 123 -5.35 -14.53 2.40
N MET A 124 -6.12 -14.66 1.31
CA MET A 124 -7.21 -15.63 1.21
C MET A 124 -6.72 -17.09 1.31
N GLU A 125 -5.62 -17.42 0.64
CA GLU A 125 -5.04 -18.76 0.70
C GLU A 125 -4.56 -19.06 2.12
N GLY A 126 -3.96 -18.08 2.81
CA GLY A 126 -3.60 -18.20 4.23
C GLY A 126 -4.79 -18.54 5.12
N ALA A 127 -5.91 -17.83 4.97
CA ALA A 127 -7.15 -18.13 5.69
C ALA A 127 -7.73 -19.51 5.33
N ARG A 128 -7.67 -19.90 4.05
CA ARG A 128 -8.14 -21.20 3.58
C ARG A 128 -7.34 -22.33 4.24
N GLN A 129 -6.03 -22.20 4.31
CA GLN A 129 -5.13 -23.18 4.93
C GLN A 129 -5.31 -23.23 6.45
N ALA A 130 -5.44 -22.07 7.11
CA ALA A 130 -5.74 -21.99 8.54
C ALA A 130 -7.00 -22.79 8.91
N ARG A 131 -8.04 -22.76 8.06
CA ARG A 131 -9.29 -23.50 8.26
C ARG A 131 -9.15 -25.02 8.13
N LEU A 132 -8.08 -25.54 7.52
CA LEU A 132 -7.85 -26.98 7.41
C LEU A 132 -7.41 -27.60 8.75
N ILE A 133 -6.98 -26.79 9.71
CA ILE A 133 -6.62 -27.24 11.05
C ILE A 133 -7.90 -27.71 11.78
N PRO A 134 -7.95 -28.94 12.32
CA PRO A 134 -9.13 -29.43 13.05
C PRO A 134 -9.56 -28.48 14.18
N GLY A 135 -10.83 -28.07 14.15
CA GLY A 135 -11.40 -27.15 15.14
C GLY A 135 -11.09 -25.67 14.90
N ALA A 136 -10.32 -25.31 13.87
CA ALA A 136 -10.10 -23.90 13.53
C ALA A 136 -11.40 -23.22 13.08
N PRO A 137 -11.66 -21.99 13.53
CA PRO A 137 -12.86 -21.28 13.15
C PRO A 137 -12.75 -20.75 11.72
N GLN A 138 -13.88 -20.34 11.16
CA GLN A 138 -13.88 -19.60 9.90
C GLN A 138 -13.34 -18.19 10.12
N LEU A 139 -12.36 -17.79 9.33
CA LEU A 139 -11.81 -16.43 9.31
C LEU A 139 -12.39 -15.67 8.11
N ASN A 140 -12.91 -14.47 8.35
CA ASN A 140 -13.27 -13.53 7.29
C ASN A 140 -12.23 -12.40 7.26
N LEU A 141 -11.81 -12.01 6.06
CA LEU A 141 -10.79 -10.99 5.84
C LEU A 141 -11.34 -9.89 4.95
N TYR A 142 -10.98 -8.65 5.26
CA TYR A 142 -11.48 -7.45 4.62
C TYR A 142 -10.31 -6.56 4.20
N LYS A 143 -10.31 -6.12 2.94
CA LYS A 143 -9.36 -5.11 2.46
C LYS A 143 -9.99 -3.73 2.58
N ASN A 144 -9.83 -3.15 3.77
CA ASN A 144 -10.40 -1.87 4.21
C ASN A 144 -9.49 -1.28 5.30
N ASN A 145 -9.96 -0.26 6.02
CA ASN A 145 -9.14 0.46 7.00
C ASN A 145 -9.81 0.69 8.36
N THR A 146 -11.03 0.19 8.56
CA THR A 146 -11.74 0.32 9.82
C THR A 146 -12.69 -0.85 10.05
N ASP A 147 -12.88 -1.25 11.29
CA ASP A 147 -13.90 -2.22 11.67
C ASP A 147 -15.27 -1.58 11.95
N ASN A 148 -15.40 -0.26 11.77
CA ASN A 148 -16.55 0.57 12.16
C ASN A 148 -16.91 0.47 13.66
N LYS A 149 -15.91 0.17 14.52
CA LYS A 149 -16.04 0.11 15.98
C LYS A 149 -14.95 0.93 16.68
N GLY A 150 -14.34 1.86 15.94
CA GLY A 150 -13.32 2.79 16.43
C GLY A 150 -11.88 2.41 16.07
N ALA A 151 -11.61 1.18 15.61
CA ALA A 151 -10.26 0.81 15.18
C ALA A 151 -9.99 1.29 13.74
N SER A 152 -8.74 1.69 13.48
CA SER A 152 -8.24 1.94 12.13
C SER A 152 -6.86 1.34 11.89
N TYR A 153 -6.69 0.76 10.71
CA TYR A 153 -5.49 0.07 10.24
C TYR A 153 -5.08 0.56 8.84
N GLY A 154 -3.81 0.37 8.50
CA GLY A 154 -3.13 1.04 7.39
C GLY A 154 -3.25 0.37 6.02
N SER A 155 -3.21 1.20 4.98
CA SER A 155 -2.77 0.80 3.64
C SER A 155 -1.70 1.80 3.19
N HIS A 156 -0.43 1.43 3.36
CA HIS A 156 0.68 2.36 3.14
C HIS A 156 1.18 2.30 1.70
N GLU A 157 1.61 3.44 1.21
CA GLU A 157 2.30 3.57 -0.08
C GLU A 157 3.75 3.96 0.18
N ASN A 158 4.65 3.37 -0.59
CA ASN A 158 6.08 3.60 -0.48
C ASN A 158 6.65 4.09 -1.79
N TYR A 159 7.42 5.17 -1.75
CA TYR A 159 8.03 5.75 -2.94
C TYR A 159 9.51 6.01 -2.73
N LEU A 160 10.37 5.46 -3.59
CA LEU A 160 11.79 5.80 -3.61
C LEU A 160 11.96 7.23 -4.10
N MET A 161 12.67 8.06 -3.34
CA MET A 161 12.98 9.45 -3.67
C MET A 161 14.49 9.71 -3.57
N ARG A 162 14.95 10.75 -4.27
CA ARG A 162 16.32 11.27 -4.12
C ARG A 162 16.49 11.89 -2.74
N ARG A 163 17.57 11.53 -2.06
CA ARG A 163 17.91 12.09 -0.74
C ARG A 163 18.09 13.61 -0.78
N SER A 164 18.52 14.15 -1.92
CA SER A 164 18.74 15.57 -2.14
C SER A 164 17.45 16.42 -2.14
N THR A 165 16.28 15.80 -2.25
CA THR A 165 15.01 16.53 -2.24
C THR A 165 14.69 17.02 -0.83
N PRO A 166 14.56 18.34 -0.60
CA PRO A 166 14.29 18.89 0.73
C PRO A 166 12.95 18.38 1.28
N PHE A 167 12.95 17.85 2.51
CA PHE A 167 11.73 17.31 3.13
C PHE A 167 10.64 18.40 3.31
N ALA A 168 11.03 19.65 3.54
CA ALA A 168 10.09 20.77 3.60
C ALA A 168 9.32 20.97 2.27
N SER A 169 9.95 20.75 1.12
CA SER A 169 9.27 20.79 -0.19
C SER A 169 8.30 19.64 -0.35
N ILE A 170 8.65 18.45 0.16
CA ILE A 170 7.77 17.28 0.19
C ILE A 170 6.51 17.61 1.00
N VAL A 171 6.66 18.12 2.23
CA VAL A 171 5.54 18.51 3.09
C VAL A 171 4.68 19.58 2.40
N ARG A 172 5.29 20.66 1.92
CA ARG A 172 4.57 21.79 1.31
C ARG A 172 3.64 21.37 0.16
N HIS A 173 4.13 20.51 -0.72
CA HIS A 173 3.41 20.15 -1.95
C HIS A 173 2.59 18.86 -1.83
N LEU A 174 2.91 17.94 -0.91
CA LEU A 174 2.09 16.74 -0.73
C LEU A 174 0.92 16.93 0.21
N THR A 175 1.02 17.74 1.26
CA THR A 175 -0.10 17.98 2.18
C THR A 175 -1.39 18.37 1.44
N PRO A 176 -1.43 19.44 0.61
CA PRO A 176 -2.62 19.80 -0.16
C PRO A 176 -3.07 18.74 -1.18
N PHE A 177 -2.12 18.04 -1.81
CA PHE A 177 -2.43 16.95 -2.73
C PHE A 177 -3.10 15.78 -2.01
N PHE A 178 -2.62 15.39 -0.82
CA PHE A 178 -3.18 14.31 -0.02
C PHE A 178 -4.54 14.65 0.60
N VAL A 179 -4.75 15.90 1.02
CA VAL A 179 -6.06 16.39 1.49
C VAL A 179 -7.14 16.21 0.41
N SER A 180 -6.79 16.46 -0.86
CA SER A 180 -7.75 16.47 -1.96
C SER A 180 -7.84 15.16 -2.74
N ARG A 181 -6.78 14.33 -2.82
CA ARG A 181 -6.76 13.14 -3.69
C ARG A 181 -7.80 12.08 -3.32
N GLN A 182 -8.35 12.11 -2.10
CA GLN A 182 -9.38 11.18 -1.66
C GLN A 182 -10.63 11.19 -2.55
N VAL A 183 -10.94 12.28 -3.26
CA VAL A 183 -12.04 12.29 -4.25
C VAL A 183 -11.81 11.29 -5.40
N VAL A 184 -10.54 10.98 -5.69
CA VAL A 184 -10.11 9.96 -6.66
C VAL A 184 -9.84 8.62 -5.99
N THR A 185 -9.30 8.60 -4.78
CA THR A 185 -8.72 7.38 -4.18
C THR A 185 -9.49 6.81 -2.99
N GLY A 186 -10.55 7.45 -2.52
CA GLY A 186 -11.33 7.00 -1.36
C GLY A 186 -12.04 5.67 -1.60
N ALA A 187 -12.16 4.87 -0.54
CA ALA A 187 -12.86 3.58 -0.56
C ALA A 187 -14.31 3.66 -0.05
N GLY A 188 -14.71 4.79 0.53
CA GLY A 188 -16.04 5.03 1.08
C GLY A 188 -16.24 4.41 2.46
N ARG A 189 -16.97 5.09 3.33
CA ARG A 189 -17.35 4.60 4.68
C ARG A 189 -18.75 5.05 5.06
N VAL A 190 -19.51 4.17 5.70
CA VAL A 190 -20.75 4.53 6.40
C VAL A 190 -20.43 4.87 7.87
N GLY A 191 -20.88 6.03 8.32
CA GLY A 191 -20.54 6.63 9.61
C GLY A 191 -19.53 7.76 9.46
N ILE A 192 -19.70 8.81 10.27
CA ILE A 192 -18.90 10.04 10.31
C ILE A 192 -18.28 10.18 11.70
N GLY A 193 -17.01 10.59 11.76
CA GLY A 193 -16.20 10.63 12.97
C GLY A 193 -15.47 9.32 13.25
N GLN A 194 -14.49 9.33 14.15
CA GLN A 194 -13.66 8.16 14.47
C GLN A 194 -14.47 6.98 15.03
N ASP A 195 -15.47 7.26 15.86
CA ASP A 195 -16.41 6.29 16.42
C ASP A 195 -17.59 5.98 15.49
N GLY A 196 -17.75 6.76 14.40
CA GLY A 196 -18.86 6.64 13.47
C GLY A 196 -20.20 7.10 14.05
N ALA A 197 -20.20 7.94 15.09
CA ALA A 197 -21.42 8.33 15.80
C ALA A 197 -22.36 9.20 14.96
N ALA A 198 -21.85 10.03 14.06
CA ALA A 198 -22.68 10.81 13.15
C ALA A 198 -23.07 9.98 11.92
N HIS A 199 -24.35 10.03 11.55
CA HIS A 199 -24.91 9.20 10.48
C HIS A 199 -24.70 9.85 9.12
N GLY A 200 -24.00 9.15 8.22
CA GLY A 200 -23.72 9.64 6.88
C GLY A 200 -22.85 8.67 6.10
N PHE A 201 -22.52 9.08 4.88
CA PHE A 201 -21.50 8.44 4.07
C PHE A 201 -20.37 9.44 3.82
N GLN A 202 -19.13 8.97 3.89
CA GLN A 202 -17.95 9.75 3.58
C GLN A 202 -17.06 9.04 2.55
N ILE A 203 -16.24 9.82 1.85
CA ILE A 203 -15.38 9.39 0.75
C ILE A 203 -14.24 8.50 1.24
N SER A 204 -13.57 8.86 2.34
CA SER A 204 -12.41 8.13 2.87
C SER A 204 -12.73 7.39 4.16
N GLN A 205 -12.15 6.20 4.32
CA GLN A 205 -12.17 5.45 5.57
C GLN A 205 -11.16 5.99 6.59
N ARG A 206 -10.06 6.58 6.12
CA ARG A 206 -8.93 7.01 6.95
C ARG A 206 -9.04 8.44 7.45
N ALA A 207 -9.71 9.34 6.72
CA ALA A 207 -9.71 10.78 7.00
C ALA A 207 -9.89 11.14 8.48
N ASP A 208 -10.95 10.64 9.12
CA ASP A 208 -11.30 10.94 10.53
C ASP A 208 -10.21 10.55 11.55
N TYR A 209 -9.31 9.63 11.20
CA TYR A 209 -8.29 9.10 12.10
C TYR A 209 -6.96 9.89 12.06
N PHE A 210 -6.88 10.95 11.24
CA PHE A 210 -5.73 11.84 11.14
C PHE A 210 -5.93 13.07 12.01
N GLU A 211 -4.89 13.44 12.75
CA GLU A 211 -4.96 14.44 13.83
C GLU A 211 -3.90 15.54 13.70
N VAL A 212 -2.80 15.27 13.00
CA VAL A 212 -1.69 16.23 12.84
C VAL A 212 -1.22 16.29 11.38
N GLU A 213 -0.49 17.34 11.02
CA GLU A 213 0.01 17.52 9.65
C GLU A 213 1.27 16.69 9.38
N VAL A 214 2.23 16.68 10.30
CA VAL A 214 3.54 16.03 10.14
C VAL A 214 3.93 15.36 11.46
N GLY A 215 4.39 14.11 11.41
CA GLY A 215 4.70 13.31 12.60
C GLY A 215 5.30 11.94 12.25
N LEU A 216 5.72 11.18 13.27
CA LEU A 216 6.40 9.90 13.09
C LEU A 216 5.47 8.71 13.31
N GLU A 217 4.41 8.92 14.08
CA GLU A 217 3.45 7.92 14.52
C GLU A 217 2.60 7.38 13.36
N THR A 218 2.14 6.13 13.47
CA THR A 218 1.30 5.45 12.47
C THR A 218 -0.01 4.90 13.04
N THR A 219 -0.08 4.70 14.36
CA THR A 219 -1.20 4.09 15.09
C THR A 219 -1.97 5.08 15.97
N LEU A 220 -1.33 6.18 16.39
CA LEU A 220 -1.85 7.24 17.24
C LEU A 220 -1.48 8.60 16.64
N LYS A 221 -2.26 9.66 16.90
CA LYS A 221 -1.97 11.03 16.43
C LYS A 221 -1.53 11.07 14.97
N ARG A 222 -2.26 10.38 14.09
CA ARG A 222 -1.74 10.06 12.74
C ARG A 222 -1.46 11.33 11.94
N PRO A 223 -0.25 11.46 11.35
CA PRO A 223 0.14 12.62 10.56
C PRO A 223 -0.21 12.47 9.08
N ILE A 224 -0.66 13.54 8.42
CA ILE A 224 -0.86 13.56 6.96
C ILE A 224 0.44 13.17 6.22
N ILE A 225 1.57 13.71 6.67
CA ILE A 225 2.92 13.35 6.19
C ILE A 225 3.67 12.62 7.30
N ASN A 226 3.86 11.32 7.12
CA ASN A 226 4.68 10.52 8.03
C ASN A 226 6.18 10.79 7.78
N THR A 227 6.95 10.90 8.87
CA THR A 227 8.38 11.25 8.84
C THR A 227 9.31 10.07 9.01
N ARG A 228 8.82 8.82 9.01
CA ARG A 228 9.67 7.62 9.11
C ARG A 228 10.72 7.63 8.00
N ASP A 229 12.00 7.48 8.38
CA ASP A 229 13.14 7.56 7.47
C ASP A 229 13.95 6.27 7.46
N GLU A 230 13.35 5.22 6.90
CA GLU A 230 13.94 3.90 6.70
C GLU A 230 13.98 3.59 5.20
N PRO A 231 15.07 3.94 4.49
CA PRO A 231 15.09 3.82 3.04
C PRO A 231 15.15 2.38 2.53
N HIS A 232 15.59 1.43 3.37
CA HIS A 232 15.99 0.07 2.97
C HIS A 232 16.87 0.06 1.71
N ALA A 233 17.71 1.07 1.57
CA ALA A 233 18.57 1.35 0.43
C ALA A 233 19.68 2.28 0.92
N ASN A 234 20.65 2.58 0.05
CA ASN A 234 21.72 3.52 0.43
C ASN A 234 21.12 4.90 0.86
N PRO A 235 21.26 5.30 2.15
CA PRO A 235 20.60 6.48 2.70
C PRO A 235 21.22 7.80 2.22
N ASP A 236 22.45 7.79 1.69
CA ASP A 236 23.09 8.98 1.12
C ASP A 236 22.48 9.35 -0.23
N ARG A 237 21.93 8.36 -0.95
CA ARG A 237 21.35 8.53 -2.28
C ARG A 237 19.83 8.58 -2.25
N TYR A 238 19.21 7.80 -1.36
CA TYR A 238 17.78 7.55 -1.41
C TYR A 238 17.06 7.81 -0.08
N ARG A 239 15.76 8.06 -0.20
CA ARG A 239 14.77 8.05 0.87
C ARG A 239 13.61 7.14 0.43
N ARG A 240 13.01 6.39 1.36
CA ARG A 240 11.66 5.82 1.18
C ARG A 240 10.68 6.82 1.78
N LEU A 241 9.86 7.45 0.94
CA LEU A 241 8.73 8.22 1.43
C LEU A 241 7.63 7.25 1.82
N HIS A 242 7.36 7.19 3.12
CA HIS A 242 6.32 6.36 3.72
C HIS A 242 5.02 7.17 3.84
N VAL A 243 3.98 6.76 3.12
CA VAL A 243 2.69 7.47 3.04
C VAL A 243 1.61 6.60 3.67
N ILE A 244 0.93 7.09 4.70
CA ILE A 244 0.00 6.30 5.51
C ILE A 244 -1.49 6.69 5.39
N ILE A 245 -1.78 7.71 4.57
CA ILE A 245 -3.10 8.37 4.50
C ILE A 245 -4.09 7.71 3.54
N GLY A 246 -3.61 6.87 2.62
CA GLY A 246 -4.46 6.22 1.62
C GLY A 246 -5.40 5.18 2.24
N ASP A 247 -6.60 5.06 1.67
CA ASP A 247 -7.47 3.91 1.92
C ASP A 247 -6.94 2.67 1.17
N ALA A 248 -7.26 1.48 1.66
CA ALA A 248 -7.11 0.23 0.93
C ALA A 248 -8.16 0.19 -0.20
N ASN A 249 -7.69 0.07 -1.45
CA ASN A 249 -8.57 0.08 -2.61
C ASN A 249 -8.78 -1.33 -3.16
N LEU A 250 -10.02 -1.62 -3.56
CA LEU A 250 -10.36 -2.84 -4.29
C LEU A 250 -10.38 -2.57 -5.79
N SER A 251 -10.84 -1.40 -6.23
CA SER A 251 -10.77 -1.01 -7.63
C SER A 251 -9.32 -0.91 -8.10
N GLU A 252 -9.02 -1.64 -9.19
CA GLU A 252 -7.71 -1.58 -9.85
C GLU A 252 -7.40 -0.15 -10.36
N ILE A 253 -8.43 0.59 -10.78
CA ILE A 253 -8.30 1.98 -11.24
C ILE A 253 -7.95 2.91 -10.07
N SER A 254 -8.61 2.75 -8.92
CA SER A 254 -8.32 3.57 -7.73
C SER A 254 -6.88 3.34 -7.25
N THR A 255 -6.43 2.10 -7.14
CA THR A 255 -5.02 1.81 -6.78
C THR A 255 -4.06 2.40 -7.82
N TYR A 256 -4.32 2.19 -9.12
CA TYR A 256 -3.45 2.67 -10.20
C TYR A 256 -3.27 4.20 -10.18
N LEU A 257 -4.37 4.95 -10.01
CA LEU A 257 -4.31 6.41 -9.93
C LEU A 257 -3.72 6.89 -8.63
N LYS A 258 -3.98 6.19 -7.51
CA LYS A 258 -3.39 6.51 -6.20
C LYS A 258 -1.87 6.52 -6.29
N VAL A 259 -1.27 5.46 -6.84
CA VAL A 259 0.19 5.37 -6.95
C VAL A 259 0.76 6.15 -8.15
N GLY A 260 0.03 6.22 -9.26
CA GLY A 260 0.46 6.89 -10.48
C GLY A 260 0.51 8.41 -10.34
N THR A 261 -0.57 9.02 -9.86
CA THR A 261 -0.66 10.48 -9.70
C THR A 261 0.32 10.98 -8.64
N THR A 262 0.44 10.26 -7.51
CA THR A 262 1.44 10.54 -6.48
C THR A 262 2.86 10.48 -7.05
N SER A 263 3.21 9.46 -7.84
CA SER A 263 4.54 9.37 -8.47
C SER A 263 4.88 10.57 -9.37
N LEU A 264 3.90 11.11 -10.11
CA LEU A 264 4.05 12.32 -10.92
C LEU A 264 4.25 13.57 -10.06
N VAL A 265 3.44 13.74 -9.01
CA VAL A 265 3.59 14.87 -8.08
C VAL A 265 4.98 14.83 -7.42
N LEU A 266 5.44 13.64 -6.99
CA LEU A 266 6.79 13.47 -6.46
C LEU A 266 7.85 13.84 -7.49
N ALA A 267 7.68 13.44 -8.76
CA ALA A 267 8.63 13.79 -9.81
C ALA A 267 8.74 15.31 -10.02
N MET A 268 7.62 16.03 -9.96
CA MET A 268 7.60 17.50 -10.02
C MET A 268 8.28 18.13 -8.80
N ILE A 269 8.03 17.61 -7.59
CA ILE A 269 8.67 18.10 -6.35
C ILE A 269 10.19 17.91 -6.42
N GLU A 270 10.65 16.73 -6.83
CA GLU A 270 12.07 16.41 -6.87
C GLU A 270 12.84 17.27 -7.88
N ASP A 271 12.20 17.68 -8.98
CA ASP A 271 12.80 18.54 -10.00
C ASP A 271 12.57 20.04 -9.72
N GLY A 272 11.89 20.40 -8.62
CA GLY A 272 11.61 21.79 -8.26
C GLY A 272 10.63 22.50 -9.20
N TRP A 273 9.75 21.74 -9.88
CA TRP A 273 8.80 22.26 -10.87
C TRP A 273 7.65 23.06 -10.23
N LEU A 274 7.14 22.61 -9.08
CA LEU A 274 6.01 23.25 -8.42
C LEU A 274 6.46 24.56 -7.74
N THR A 275 6.14 25.70 -8.37
CA THR A 275 6.45 27.03 -7.83
C THR A 275 5.30 27.61 -7.00
N ASP A 276 4.07 27.32 -7.41
CA ASP A 276 2.86 27.87 -6.78
C ASP A 276 2.61 27.23 -5.40
N ASP A 277 2.21 28.05 -4.43
CA ASP A 277 1.81 27.54 -3.12
C ASP A 277 0.33 27.16 -3.12
N LEU A 278 0.06 25.87 -3.29
CA LEU A 278 -1.29 25.30 -3.18
C LEU A 278 -1.64 24.90 -1.73
N GLY A 279 -0.93 25.45 -0.74
CA GLY A 279 -1.13 25.12 0.67
C GLY A 279 -2.58 25.32 1.12
N VAL A 280 -3.13 24.32 1.81
CA VAL A 280 -4.48 24.35 2.38
C VAL A 280 -4.43 24.93 3.79
N ASP A 281 -5.41 25.78 4.14
CA ASP A 281 -5.63 26.24 5.50
C ASP A 281 -6.22 25.11 6.36
N ARG A 282 -5.68 24.93 7.58
CA ARG A 282 -6.06 23.87 8.53
C ARG A 282 -6.19 22.49 7.86
N PRO A 283 -5.10 21.89 7.32
CA PRO A 283 -5.14 20.70 6.47
C PRO A 283 -5.89 19.50 7.06
N VAL A 284 -5.79 19.27 8.37
CA VAL A 284 -6.48 18.17 9.06
C VAL A 284 -8.00 18.34 9.03
N SER A 285 -8.50 19.54 9.36
CA SER A 285 -9.93 19.82 9.28
C SER A 285 -10.44 19.74 7.84
N ALA A 286 -9.69 20.30 6.88
CA ALA A 286 -10.05 20.22 5.46
C ALA A 286 -10.08 18.76 4.94
N LEU A 287 -9.19 17.88 5.42
CA LEU A 287 -9.20 16.45 5.09
C LEU A 287 -10.52 15.79 5.53
N HIS A 288 -10.98 16.07 6.75
CA HIS A 288 -12.24 15.55 7.27
C HIS A 288 -13.44 16.12 6.48
N GLU A 289 -13.49 17.43 6.31
CA GLU A 289 -14.59 18.13 5.64
C GLU A 289 -14.75 17.70 4.16
N VAL A 290 -13.64 17.48 3.45
CA VAL A 290 -13.66 16.91 2.10
C VAL A 290 -14.20 15.47 2.11
N SER A 291 -13.80 14.64 3.08
CA SER A 291 -14.30 13.27 3.19
C SER A 291 -15.81 13.24 3.41
N HIS A 292 -16.32 14.12 4.29
CA HIS A 292 -17.73 14.13 4.70
C HIS A 292 -18.70 14.61 3.61
N ASP A 293 -18.19 15.17 2.51
CA ASP A 293 -18.99 15.61 1.38
C ASP A 293 -18.83 14.73 0.15
N ALA A 294 -19.64 13.67 0.07
CA ALA A 294 -19.70 12.77 -1.09
C ALA A 294 -20.18 13.45 -2.39
N SER A 295 -20.69 14.69 -2.35
CA SER A 295 -21.01 15.46 -3.57
C SER A 295 -19.76 16.09 -4.22
N CYS A 296 -18.62 16.09 -3.54
CA CYS A 296 -17.37 16.71 -3.99
C CYS A 296 -17.46 18.24 -4.22
N THR A 297 -18.39 18.92 -3.56
CA THR A 297 -18.65 20.37 -3.72
C THR A 297 -18.13 21.23 -2.56
N HIS A 298 -17.70 20.62 -1.47
CA HIS A 298 -17.11 21.30 -0.32
C HIS A 298 -15.93 22.20 -0.77
N LEU A 299 -15.97 23.45 -0.32
CA LEU A 299 -14.95 24.46 -0.63
C LEU A 299 -13.92 24.51 0.49
N LEU A 300 -12.73 23.98 0.22
CA LEU A 300 -11.57 24.19 1.07
C LEU A 300 -10.99 25.59 0.86
N THR A 301 -10.32 26.12 1.89
CA THR A 301 -9.65 27.43 1.82
C THR A 301 -8.15 27.22 1.67
N LEU A 302 -7.55 27.83 0.65
CA LEU A 302 -6.10 27.86 0.49
C LEU A 302 -5.48 28.96 1.38
N LYS A 303 -4.18 28.86 1.67
CA LYS A 303 -3.44 29.84 2.47
C LYS A 303 -3.43 31.25 1.86
N ASP A 304 -3.63 31.36 0.55
CA ASP A 304 -3.77 32.62 -0.19
C ASP A 304 -5.21 33.21 -0.14
N GLY A 305 -6.15 32.51 0.52
CA GLY A 305 -7.55 32.90 0.65
C GLY A 305 -8.47 32.44 -0.48
N ARG A 306 -7.95 31.82 -1.54
CA ARG A 306 -8.80 31.20 -2.58
C ARG A 306 -9.66 30.09 -1.98
N LYS A 307 -10.89 29.97 -2.47
CA LYS A 307 -11.80 28.88 -2.12
C LYS A 307 -12.04 28.01 -3.35
N ILE A 308 -11.69 26.74 -3.25
CA ILE A 308 -11.80 25.78 -4.35
C ILE A 308 -12.29 24.44 -3.81
N THR A 309 -12.85 23.59 -4.67
CA THR A 309 -13.17 22.21 -4.30
C THR A 309 -11.93 21.33 -4.31
N ALA A 310 -11.99 20.16 -3.66
CA ALA A 310 -10.93 19.16 -3.77
C ALA A 310 -10.70 18.70 -5.22
N VAL A 311 -11.77 18.62 -6.04
CA VAL A 311 -11.68 18.29 -7.48
C VAL A 311 -10.91 19.37 -8.23
N GLN A 312 -11.20 20.65 -7.96
CA GLN A 312 -10.47 21.77 -8.57
C GLN A 312 -9.01 21.80 -8.13
N LEU A 313 -8.71 21.53 -6.85
CA LEU A 313 -7.33 21.43 -6.38
C LEU A 313 -6.57 20.30 -7.09
N GLN A 314 -7.19 19.14 -7.29
CA GLN A 314 -6.60 18.05 -8.08
C GLN A 314 -6.41 18.43 -9.56
N ALA A 315 -7.30 19.24 -10.14
CA ALA A 315 -7.17 19.73 -11.51
C ALA A 315 -5.96 20.67 -11.67
N GLU A 316 -5.67 21.51 -10.68
CA GLU A 316 -4.45 22.34 -10.65
C GLU A 316 -3.19 21.46 -10.65
N TYR A 317 -3.17 20.38 -9.84
CA TYR A 317 -2.07 19.42 -9.85
C TYR A 317 -1.92 18.69 -11.19
N LEU A 318 -3.04 18.28 -11.79
CA LEU A 318 -3.05 17.64 -13.11
C LEU A 318 -2.51 18.58 -14.19
N GLU A 319 -2.90 19.85 -14.19
CA GLU A 319 -2.40 20.84 -15.14
C GLU A 319 -0.89 20.99 -15.04
N GLN A 320 -0.37 21.10 -13.81
CA GLN A 320 1.08 21.13 -13.56
C GLN A 320 1.76 19.84 -14.03
N ALA A 321 1.18 18.68 -13.77
CA ALA A 321 1.72 17.40 -14.19
C ALA A 321 1.77 17.26 -15.72
N ARG A 322 0.74 17.72 -16.45
CA ARG A 322 0.73 17.73 -17.91
C ARG A 322 1.84 18.64 -18.45
N LYS A 323 1.95 19.88 -17.94
CA LYS A 323 2.98 20.84 -18.35
C LYS A 323 4.39 20.29 -18.09
N TYR A 324 4.61 19.70 -16.92
CA TYR A 324 5.88 19.07 -16.56
C TYR A 324 6.24 17.90 -17.48
N VAL A 325 5.29 17.02 -17.79
CA VAL A 325 5.54 15.86 -18.66
C VAL A 325 5.81 16.31 -20.10
N GLU A 326 5.05 17.29 -20.60
CA GLU A 326 5.25 17.88 -21.92
C GLU A 326 6.63 18.53 -22.04
N ASP A 327 7.02 19.36 -21.06
CA ASP A 327 8.33 20.03 -21.05
C ASP A 327 9.49 19.02 -21.01
N LYS A 328 9.37 18.00 -20.17
CA LYS A 328 10.47 17.07 -19.90
C LYS A 328 10.61 15.95 -20.93
N TYR A 329 9.51 15.51 -21.53
CA TYR A 329 9.49 14.34 -22.41
C TYR A 329 8.75 14.58 -23.73
N GLY A 330 7.85 15.56 -23.81
CA GLY A 330 6.98 15.78 -24.97
C GLY A 330 6.32 14.48 -25.45
N ASP A 331 6.42 14.24 -26.76
CA ASP A 331 5.91 13.02 -27.38
C ASP A 331 6.59 11.72 -26.92
N ASP A 332 7.78 11.79 -26.33
CA ASP A 332 8.54 10.63 -25.83
C ASP A 332 8.10 10.15 -24.44
N ALA A 333 7.10 10.80 -23.81
CA ALA A 333 6.57 10.34 -22.53
C ALA A 333 6.07 8.89 -22.62
N ASP A 334 6.42 8.08 -21.61
CA ASP A 334 6.09 6.66 -21.61
C ASP A 334 4.57 6.41 -21.53
N ARG A 335 4.14 5.25 -22.04
CA ARG A 335 2.72 4.89 -22.13
C ARG A 335 1.96 4.97 -20.81
N GLN A 336 2.56 4.53 -19.70
CA GLN A 336 1.86 4.55 -18.41
C GLN A 336 1.75 5.99 -17.87
N THR A 337 2.75 6.84 -18.09
CA THR A 337 2.65 8.26 -17.76
C THR A 337 1.50 8.94 -18.50
N LYS A 338 1.40 8.71 -19.82
CA LYS A 338 0.30 9.25 -20.64
C LYS A 338 -1.07 8.72 -20.19
N ASP A 339 -1.16 7.43 -19.90
CA ASP A 339 -2.40 6.79 -19.43
C ASP A 339 -2.84 7.28 -18.04
N VAL A 340 -1.91 7.46 -17.09
CA VAL A 340 -2.22 8.05 -15.77
C VAL A 340 -2.76 9.47 -15.91
N LEU A 341 -2.11 10.33 -16.70
CA LEU A 341 -2.58 11.71 -16.94
C LEU A 341 -3.98 11.71 -17.56
N HIS A 342 -4.20 10.88 -18.58
CA HIS A 342 -5.48 10.79 -19.28
C HIS A 342 -6.62 10.33 -18.36
N ARG A 343 -6.39 9.27 -17.57
CA ARG A 343 -7.40 8.75 -16.64
C ARG A 343 -7.68 9.73 -15.50
N TRP A 344 -6.64 10.42 -15.01
CA TRP A 344 -6.80 11.43 -13.97
C TRP A 344 -7.68 12.58 -14.48
N GLU A 345 -7.41 13.10 -15.68
CA GLU A 345 -8.23 14.12 -16.35
C GLU A 345 -9.69 13.67 -16.50
N GLN A 346 -9.91 12.48 -17.08
CA GLN A 346 -11.26 11.94 -17.27
C GLN A 346 -12.05 11.80 -15.96
N ILE A 347 -11.40 11.34 -14.89
CA ILE A 347 -12.05 11.19 -13.59
C ILE A 347 -12.38 12.53 -12.99
N LEU A 348 -11.48 13.51 -13.02
CA LEU A 348 -11.75 14.85 -12.49
C LEU A 348 -12.89 15.54 -13.26
N ASP A 349 -12.90 15.41 -14.58
CA ASP A 349 -13.98 15.93 -15.43
C ASP A 349 -15.34 15.32 -15.06
N GLN A 350 -15.40 14.01 -14.82
CA GLN A 350 -16.65 13.36 -14.41
C GLN A 350 -17.03 13.71 -12.97
N LEU A 351 -16.07 13.78 -12.04
CA LEU A 351 -16.32 14.19 -10.65
C LEU A 351 -16.91 15.61 -10.57
N ALA A 352 -16.47 16.52 -11.45
CA ALA A 352 -16.98 17.89 -11.52
C ALA A 352 -18.44 17.99 -12.03
N ILE A 353 -18.94 16.94 -12.70
CA ILE A 353 -20.29 16.92 -13.29
C ILE A 353 -21.24 16.05 -12.47
N ASP A 354 -20.89 14.78 -12.31
CA ASP A 354 -21.68 13.76 -11.61
C ASP A 354 -20.77 12.59 -11.21
N PRO A 355 -20.38 12.50 -9.92
CA PRO A 355 -19.54 11.42 -9.43
C PRO A 355 -20.09 10.02 -9.73
N MET A 356 -21.42 9.85 -9.82
CA MET A 356 -22.06 8.54 -10.01
C MET A 356 -21.71 7.86 -11.34
N LYS A 357 -21.23 8.61 -12.32
CA LYS A 357 -20.73 8.08 -13.60
C LYS A 357 -19.47 7.25 -13.45
N LEU A 358 -18.77 7.37 -12.33
CA LEU A 358 -17.53 6.65 -12.03
C LEU A 358 -17.76 5.39 -11.18
N SER A 359 -19.01 4.92 -11.07
CA SER A 359 -19.35 3.74 -10.25
C SER A 359 -18.73 2.42 -10.73
N ASP A 360 -18.15 2.39 -11.93
CA ASP A 360 -17.41 1.26 -12.48
C ASP A 360 -15.89 1.42 -12.33
N GLN A 361 -15.41 2.51 -11.72
CA GLN A 361 -14.00 2.87 -11.64
C GLN A 361 -13.53 3.22 -10.24
N LEU A 362 -14.33 3.94 -9.44
CA LEU A 362 -13.92 4.38 -8.09
C LEU A 362 -14.62 3.59 -7.00
N ASP A 363 -13.87 3.13 -6.00
CA ASP A 363 -14.40 2.32 -4.89
C ASP A 363 -15.53 3.03 -4.14
N TRP A 364 -15.30 4.27 -3.68
CA TRP A 364 -16.31 5.01 -2.92
C TRP A 364 -17.58 5.25 -3.74
N VAL A 365 -17.47 5.52 -5.04
CA VAL A 365 -18.64 5.73 -5.92
C VAL A 365 -19.40 4.42 -6.13
N ALA A 366 -18.70 3.32 -6.41
CA ALA A 366 -19.29 2.00 -6.56
C ALA A 366 -20.05 1.58 -5.30
N LYS A 367 -19.41 1.77 -4.14
CA LYS A 367 -19.99 1.48 -2.82
C LYS A 367 -21.16 2.40 -2.51
N TYR A 368 -21.03 3.70 -2.74
CA TYR A 368 -22.10 4.68 -2.51
C TYR A 368 -23.33 4.38 -3.35
N LYS A 369 -23.14 4.05 -4.63
CA LYS A 369 -24.23 3.60 -5.52
C LYS A 369 -24.96 2.38 -4.97
N LEU A 370 -24.22 1.40 -4.49
CA LEU A 370 -24.80 0.19 -3.92
C LEU A 370 -25.59 0.53 -2.65
N LEU A 371 -25.03 1.31 -1.74
CA LEU A 371 -25.69 1.74 -0.51
C LEU A 371 -26.97 2.52 -0.80
N GLN A 372 -26.93 3.47 -1.74
CA GLN A 372 -28.12 4.24 -2.14
C GLN A 372 -29.21 3.33 -2.72
N GLN A 373 -28.87 2.33 -3.53
CA GLN A 373 -29.86 1.35 -4.02
C GLN A 373 -30.54 0.57 -2.89
N TYR A 374 -29.84 0.26 -1.80
CA TYR A 374 -30.43 -0.38 -0.62
C TYR A 374 -31.29 0.59 0.18
N ARG A 375 -30.85 1.84 0.35
CA ARG A 375 -31.63 2.91 0.98
C ARG A 375 -32.95 3.13 0.26
N ASP A 376 -32.91 3.34 -1.05
CA ASP A 376 -34.09 3.61 -1.87
C ASP A 376 -35.06 2.42 -1.91
N ARG A 377 -34.53 1.19 -2.01
CA ARG A 377 -35.36 -0.02 -2.10
C ARG A 377 -36.05 -0.36 -0.78
N ASP A 378 -35.32 -0.26 0.33
CA ASP A 378 -35.78 -0.75 1.64
C ASP A 378 -36.20 0.38 2.59
N GLY A 379 -36.09 1.66 2.19
CA GLY A 379 -36.41 2.83 3.01
C GLY A 379 -35.46 3.02 4.20
N LEU A 380 -34.15 2.78 4.00
CA LEU A 380 -33.15 2.80 5.07
C LEU A 380 -32.52 4.19 5.22
N GLU A 381 -32.23 4.55 6.47
CA GLU A 381 -31.41 5.72 6.81
C GLU A 381 -29.95 5.33 7.09
N TRP A 382 -29.07 6.33 7.22
CA TRP A 382 -27.61 6.10 7.32
C TRP A 382 -27.19 5.40 8.63
N ASP A 383 -28.07 5.39 9.63
CA ASP A 383 -27.88 4.70 10.90
C ASP A 383 -28.27 3.21 10.86
N ASP A 384 -28.88 2.76 9.76
CA ASP A 384 -29.35 1.37 9.67
C ASP A 384 -28.15 0.39 9.67
N PRO A 385 -28.10 -0.59 10.61
CA PRO A 385 -27.01 -1.56 10.71
C PRO A 385 -26.74 -2.33 9.41
N LYS A 386 -27.75 -2.49 8.54
CA LYS A 386 -27.61 -3.15 7.24
C LYS A 386 -26.67 -2.39 6.32
N LEU A 387 -26.68 -1.05 6.33
CA LEU A 387 -25.78 -0.24 5.51
C LEU A 387 -24.33 -0.38 5.99
N HIS A 388 -24.10 -0.40 7.30
CA HIS A 388 -22.77 -0.66 7.87
C HIS A 388 -22.25 -2.06 7.52
N LEU A 389 -23.13 -3.07 7.49
CA LEU A 389 -22.76 -4.42 7.04
C LEU A 389 -22.45 -4.46 5.53
N ILE A 390 -23.19 -3.72 4.70
CA ILE A 390 -22.92 -3.62 3.26
C ILE A 390 -21.58 -2.93 3.00
N ASP A 391 -21.26 -1.87 3.75
CA ASP A 391 -19.96 -1.19 3.72
C ASP A 391 -18.81 -2.18 3.98
N LEU A 392 -18.90 -2.94 5.08
CA LEU A 392 -17.90 -3.97 5.40
C LEU A 392 -17.87 -5.10 4.35
N GLN A 393 -19.04 -5.58 3.90
CA GLN A 393 -19.14 -6.67 2.93
C GLN A 393 -18.62 -6.27 1.54
N TYR A 394 -18.58 -4.98 1.21
CA TYR A 394 -17.90 -4.51 0.00
C TYR A 394 -16.45 -4.95 -0.03
N ALA A 395 -15.76 -4.88 1.12
CA ALA A 395 -14.36 -5.17 1.31
C ALA A 395 -14.01 -6.64 1.59
N ASP A 396 -15.00 -7.53 1.71
CA ASP A 396 -14.79 -8.95 1.97
C ASP A 396 -14.05 -9.62 0.80
N LEU A 397 -12.94 -10.29 1.11
CA LEU A 397 -12.08 -10.89 0.10
C LEU A 397 -12.71 -12.10 -0.63
N ARG A 398 -13.70 -12.76 -0.03
CA ARG A 398 -14.27 -14.00 -0.60
C ARG A 398 -15.03 -13.69 -1.89
N PRO A 399 -14.66 -14.28 -3.05
CA PRO A 399 -15.26 -13.91 -4.33
C PRO A 399 -16.78 -14.11 -4.45
N ASP A 400 -17.37 -15.00 -3.65
CA ASP A 400 -18.80 -15.27 -3.61
C ASP A 400 -19.57 -14.39 -2.60
N LYS A 401 -18.86 -13.68 -1.71
CA LYS A 401 -19.46 -12.84 -0.65
C LYS A 401 -19.15 -11.35 -0.84
N GLY A 402 -17.94 -11.00 -1.22
CA GLY A 402 -17.46 -9.64 -1.43
C GLY A 402 -18.23 -8.91 -2.52
N LEU A 403 -18.83 -7.78 -2.18
CA LEU A 403 -19.69 -7.06 -3.13
C LEU A 403 -18.87 -6.50 -4.29
N TYR A 404 -17.63 -6.06 -4.06
CA TYR A 404 -16.70 -5.69 -5.13
C TYR A 404 -16.48 -6.84 -6.13
N TYR A 405 -16.11 -8.03 -5.67
CA TYR A 405 -15.86 -9.17 -6.58
C TYR A 405 -17.12 -9.63 -7.31
N ARG A 406 -18.30 -9.46 -6.71
CA ARG A 406 -19.57 -9.69 -7.41
C ARG A 406 -19.82 -8.65 -8.52
N LEU A 407 -19.44 -7.39 -8.32
CA LEU A 407 -19.47 -6.37 -9.38
C LEU A 407 -18.47 -6.71 -10.50
N VAL A 408 -17.23 -7.09 -10.14
CA VAL A 408 -16.22 -7.57 -11.10
C VAL A 408 -16.74 -8.75 -11.93
N LYS A 409 -17.29 -9.79 -11.28
CA LYS A 409 -17.85 -10.98 -11.95
C LYS A 409 -19.01 -10.65 -12.89
N SER A 410 -19.70 -9.53 -12.67
CA SER A 410 -20.77 -9.05 -13.55
C SER A 410 -20.35 -7.94 -14.51
N ASN A 411 -19.04 -7.75 -14.72
CA ASN A 411 -18.46 -6.72 -15.60
C ASN A 411 -18.94 -5.29 -15.26
N ARG A 412 -19.13 -5.01 -13.97
CA ARG A 412 -19.52 -3.67 -13.48
C ARG A 412 -18.38 -2.89 -12.84
N MET A 413 -17.16 -3.44 -12.86
CA MET A 413 -15.93 -2.74 -12.51
C MET A 413 -14.95 -2.87 -13.66
N GLN A 414 -14.31 -1.77 -14.03
CA GLN A 414 -13.23 -1.75 -15.00
C GLN A 414 -11.97 -2.38 -14.41
N ARG A 415 -11.19 -3.02 -15.27
CA ARG A 415 -9.95 -3.72 -14.92
C ARG A 415 -8.83 -3.32 -15.86
N ILE A 416 -7.61 -3.30 -15.35
CA ILE A 416 -6.37 -3.00 -16.08
C ILE A 416 -5.37 -4.15 -16.02
N VAL A 417 -5.64 -5.16 -15.18
CA VAL A 417 -4.87 -6.40 -15.08
C VAL A 417 -5.78 -7.62 -15.24
N THR A 418 -5.20 -8.71 -15.72
CA THR A 418 -5.91 -9.99 -15.91
C THR A 418 -5.76 -10.89 -14.70
N ASP A 419 -6.67 -11.85 -14.52
CA ASP A 419 -6.55 -12.85 -13.45
C ASP A 419 -5.28 -13.69 -13.58
N GLU A 420 -4.79 -13.90 -14.80
CA GLU A 420 -3.57 -14.67 -15.04
C GLU A 420 -2.32 -13.94 -14.54
N GLU A 421 -2.23 -12.62 -14.79
CA GLU A 421 -1.15 -11.80 -14.26
C GLU A 421 -1.15 -11.80 -12.72
N ILE A 422 -2.34 -11.68 -12.11
CA ILE A 422 -2.49 -11.72 -10.65
C ILE A 422 -2.05 -13.08 -10.10
N ARG A 423 -2.51 -14.19 -10.70
CA ARG A 423 -2.12 -15.55 -10.27
C ARG A 423 -0.63 -15.78 -10.40
N MET A 424 -0.02 -15.34 -11.51
CA MET A 424 1.43 -15.46 -11.72
C MET A 424 2.22 -14.68 -10.66
N ALA A 425 1.76 -13.48 -10.31
CA ALA A 425 2.39 -12.60 -9.32
C ALA A 425 2.32 -13.11 -7.87
N VAL A 426 1.44 -14.08 -7.56
CA VAL A 426 1.44 -14.75 -6.25
C VAL A 426 2.75 -15.52 -6.01
N ALA A 427 3.31 -16.14 -7.05
CA ALA A 427 4.48 -16.98 -6.92
C ALA A 427 5.77 -16.35 -7.48
N HIS A 428 5.66 -15.37 -8.37
CA HIS A 428 6.80 -14.82 -9.10
C HIS A 428 7.04 -13.34 -8.76
N PRO A 429 8.31 -12.92 -8.55
CA PRO A 429 8.63 -11.54 -8.27
C PRO A 429 8.60 -10.68 -9.55
N PRO A 430 8.50 -9.34 -9.41
CA PRO A 430 8.80 -8.40 -10.48
C PRO A 430 10.19 -8.66 -11.04
N THR A 431 10.38 -8.44 -12.34
CA THR A 431 11.65 -8.81 -13.02
C THR A 431 12.66 -7.68 -13.10
N ASP A 432 12.27 -6.46 -12.76
CA ASP A 432 13.02 -5.22 -12.98
C ASP A 432 13.42 -4.51 -11.67
N THR A 433 13.30 -5.19 -10.53
CA THR A 433 13.78 -4.72 -9.21
C THR A 433 14.59 -5.81 -8.49
N ARG A 434 15.19 -5.47 -7.36
CA ARG A 434 15.87 -6.44 -6.48
C ARG A 434 14.96 -7.53 -5.93
N ALA A 435 13.64 -7.33 -5.95
CA ALA A 435 12.67 -8.35 -5.57
C ALA A 435 12.84 -9.62 -6.43
N TYR A 436 13.31 -9.47 -7.68
CA TYR A 436 13.66 -10.61 -8.53
C TYR A 436 14.67 -11.53 -7.87
N PHE A 437 15.82 -10.98 -7.44
CA PHE A 437 16.86 -11.76 -6.76
C PHE A 437 16.34 -12.38 -5.47
N ARG A 438 15.64 -11.61 -4.62
CA ARG A 438 15.06 -12.09 -3.36
C ARG A 438 14.11 -13.26 -3.60
N GLY A 439 13.11 -13.06 -4.47
CA GLY A 439 12.10 -14.07 -4.78
C GLY A 439 12.69 -15.33 -5.42
N ARG A 440 13.61 -15.19 -6.38
CA ARG A 440 14.31 -16.34 -6.98
C ARG A 440 15.16 -17.11 -5.97
N CYS A 441 15.82 -16.42 -5.03
CA CYS A 441 16.56 -17.09 -3.97
C CYS A 441 15.62 -17.90 -3.07
N MET A 442 14.45 -17.34 -2.71
CA MET A 442 13.44 -18.05 -1.94
C MET A 442 12.84 -19.23 -2.71
N GLN A 443 12.70 -19.15 -4.03
CA GLN A 443 12.21 -20.25 -4.85
C GLN A 443 13.21 -21.41 -4.95
N GLN A 444 14.50 -21.11 -5.13
CA GLN A 444 15.52 -22.11 -5.50
C GLN A 444 16.35 -22.60 -4.31
N TYR A 445 16.58 -21.74 -3.32
CA TYR A 445 17.55 -21.97 -2.24
C TYR A 445 16.97 -21.82 -0.83
N ALA A 446 15.64 -21.76 -0.70
CA ALA A 446 14.95 -21.55 0.58
C ALA A 446 15.50 -22.37 1.77
N PRO A 447 15.83 -23.67 1.63
CA PRO A 447 16.38 -24.45 2.74
C PRO A 447 17.72 -23.95 3.30
N GLN A 448 18.47 -23.18 2.51
CA GLN A 448 19.75 -22.56 2.86
C GLN A 448 19.62 -21.06 3.14
N VAL A 449 18.41 -20.48 3.10
CA VAL A 449 18.19 -19.07 3.47
C VAL A 449 17.80 -19.01 4.94
N ALA A 450 18.72 -18.53 5.78
CA ALA A 450 18.48 -18.36 7.21
C ALA A 450 17.52 -17.19 7.48
N ALA A 451 17.74 -16.07 6.80
CA ALA A 451 16.90 -14.89 6.89
C ALA A 451 16.97 -14.05 5.62
N ALA A 452 15.99 -13.19 5.40
CA ALA A 452 16.02 -12.17 4.36
C ALA A 452 15.21 -10.94 4.77
N SER A 453 15.56 -9.80 4.19
CA SER A 453 14.92 -8.50 4.39
C SER A 453 14.74 -7.79 3.04
N TRP A 454 14.32 -6.54 3.07
CA TRP A 454 14.32 -5.69 1.88
C TRP A 454 15.72 -5.53 1.27
N ASP A 455 16.75 -5.38 2.11
CA ASP A 455 18.12 -4.99 1.74
C ASP A 455 19.17 -6.11 1.86
N SER A 456 18.78 -7.34 2.20
CA SER A 456 19.71 -8.47 2.19
C SER A 456 19.04 -9.84 2.05
N VAL A 457 19.85 -10.83 1.67
CA VAL A 457 19.54 -12.26 1.80
C VAL A 457 20.69 -12.93 2.53
N ILE A 458 20.39 -13.68 3.61
CA ILE A 458 21.37 -14.32 4.49
C ILE A 458 21.31 -15.84 4.30
N PHE A 459 22.44 -16.41 3.87
CA PHE A 459 22.55 -17.84 3.61
C PHE A 459 23.27 -18.58 4.75
N ASP A 460 22.75 -19.76 5.10
CA ASP A 460 23.42 -20.79 5.90
C ASP A 460 23.93 -21.88 4.95
N LEU A 461 25.25 -21.91 4.74
CA LEU A 461 25.88 -22.74 3.72
C LEU A 461 26.64 -23.91 4.35
N PRO A 462 26.49 -25.14 3.84
CA PRO A 462 27.28 -26.28 4.29
C PRO A 462 28.78 -26.00 4.21
N GLY A 463 29.50 -26.27 5.30
CA GLY A 463 30.96 -26.09 5.38
C GLY A 463 31.43 -24.64 5.60
N LYS A 464 30.52 -23.68 5.79
CA LYS A 464 30.84 -22.33 6.29
C LYS A 464 30.46 -22.23 7.77
N GLU A 465 31.38 -21.75 8.60
CA GLU A 465 31.11 -21.54 10.04
C GLU A 465 30.23 -20.31 10.29
N SER A 466 30.28 -19.31 9.40
CA SER A 466 29.49 -18.08 9.52
C SER A 466 28.38 -18.01 8.46
N LEU A 467 27.27 -17.36 8.82
CA LEU A 467 26.25 -16.96 7.86
C LEU A 467 26.82 -16.01 6.80
N GLN A 468 26.32 -16.11 5.57
CA GLN A 468 26.76 -15.32 4.43
C GLN A 468 25.68 -14.31 4.04
N ARG A 469 25.87 -13.03 4.37
CA ARG A 469 24.96 -11.93 4.02
C ARG A 469 25.29 -11.41 2.62
N ILE A 470 24.31 -11.44 1.71
CA ILE A 470 24.38 -10.80 0.39
C ILE A 470 23.53 -9.52 0.43
N PRO A 471 24.16 -8.32 0.42
CA PRO A 471 23.42 -7.05 0.42
C PRO A 471 22.72 -6.80 -0.92
N THR A 472 21.50 -6.27 -0.85
CA THR A 472 20.66 -5.86 -1.99
C THR A 472 20.27 -4.37 -1.86
N LEU A 473 21.21 -3.53 -1.42
CA LEU A 473 21.01 -2.10 -1.10
C LEU A 473 20.58 -1.18 -2.25
N ASP A 474 20.70 -1.61 -3.51
CA ASP A 474 20.22 -0.85 -4.67
C ASP A 474 18.94 -1.50 -5.20
N PRO A 475 17.75 -0.85 -5.04
CA PRO A 475 16.47 -1.41 -5.49
C PRO A 475 16.40 -1.74 -6.99
N LEU A 476 17.28 -1.15 -7.81
CA LEU A 476 17.36 -1.35 -9.26
C LEU A 476 18.45 -2.36 -9.68
N ARG A 477 19.17 -2.97 -8.73
CA ARG A 477 20.08 -4.10 -8.99
C ARG A 477 19.44 -5.42 -8.57
N GLY A 478 20.06 -6.55 -8.92
CA GLY A 478 19.47 -7.87 -8.66
C GLY A 478 18.22 -8.17 -9.50
N THR A 479 18.01 -7.42 -10.59
CA THR A 479 16.92 -7.65 -11.54
C THR A 479 17.20 -8.88 -12.41
N LYS A 480 16.21 -9.35 -13.16
CA LYS A 480 16.36 -10.45 -14.12
C LYS A 480 17.48 -10.19 -15.13
N ALA A 481 17.61 -8.95 -15.60
CA ALA A 481 18.68 -8.57 -16.53
C ALA A 481 20.08 -8.67 -15.89
N HIS A 482 20.20 -8.43 -14.58
CA HIS A 482 21.48 -8.49 -13.87
C HIS A 482 21.89 -9.92 -13.49
N VAL A 483 20.95 -10.70 -12.94
CA VAL A 483 21.26 -11.96 -12.25
C VAL A 483 20.44 -13.16 -12.74
N GLY A 484 19.59 -13.00 -13.75
CA GLY A 484 18.75 -14.09 -14.28
C GLY A 484 19.58 -15.28 -14.75
N ALA A 485 20.53 -15.05 -15.68
CA ALA A 485 21.40 -16.09 -16.19
C ALA A 485 22.30 -16.71 -15.10
N LEU A 486 22.74 -15.90 -14.12
CA LEU A 486 23.51 -16.38 -12.98
C LEU A 486 22.70 -17.37 -12.13
N LEU A 487 21.48 -17.00 -11.77
CA LEU A 487 20.58 -17.85 -10.97
C LEU A 487 20.19 -19.13 -11.71
N ASP A 488 20.05 -19.07 -13.04
CA ASP A 488 19.76 -20.23 -13.86
C ASP A 488 20.97 -21.19 -14.00
N GLN A 489 22.21 -20.72 -13.75
CA GLN A 489 23.44 -21.52 -13.82
C GLN A 489 23.89 -22.08 -12.47
N CYS A 490 23.50 -21.48 -11.36
CA CYS A 490 23.87 -21.93 -10.02
C CYS A 490 22.87 -22.99 -9.53
N ASP A 491 23.29 -24.24 -9.40
CA ASP A 491 22.41 -25.29 -8.85
C ASP A 491 22.25 -25.18 -7.33
N THR A 492 23.23 -24.58 -6.64
CA THR A 492 23.27 -24.45 -5.18
C THR A 492 23.49 -23.02 -4.70
N ALA A 493 23.03 -22.74 -3.47
CA ALA A 493 23.30 -21.47 -2.79
C ALA A 493 24.81 -21.21 -2.63
N SER A 494 25.61 -22.26 -2.44
CA SER A 494 27.07 -22.18 -2.35
C SER A 494 27.69 -21.71 -3.66
N ASP A 495 27.20 -22.20 -4.80
CA ASP A 495 27.66 -21.76 -6.12
C ASP A 495 27.30 -20.29 -6.36
N LEU A 496 26.09 -19.89 -5.99
CA LEU A 496 25.63 -18.49 -6.09
C LEU A 496 26.53 -17.56 -5.28
N VAL A 497 26.70 -17.84 -3.98
CA VAL A 497 27.48 -17.00 -3.07
C VAL A 497 28.95 -16.95 -3.50
N ARG A 498 29.54 -18.09 -3.91
CA ARG A 498 30.91 -18.13 -4.44
C ARG A 498 31.06 -17.25 -5.68
N THR A 499 30.10 -17.31 -6.60
CA THR A 499 30.15 -16.54 -7.85
C THR A 499 29.99 -15.04 -7.61
N ILE A 500 29.08 -14.63 -6.71
CA ILE A 500 28.89 -13.22 -6.34
C ILE A 500 30.11 -12.65 -5.61
N THR A 501 30.75 -13.44 -4.74
CA THR A 501 31.90 -13.01 -3.93
C THR A 501 33.25 -13.18 -4.63
N GLY A 502 33.29 -13.78 -5.83
CA GLY A 502 34.51 -13.96 -6.62
C GLY A 502 35.46 -15.05 -6.12
N GLY A 503 34.98 -16.03 -5.34
CA GLY A 503 35.80 -17.13 -4.84
C GLY A 503 36.18 -18.11 -5.96
N ALA A 504 37.48 -18.30 -6.20
CA ALA A 504 37.97 -19.27 -7.19
C ALA A 504 37.48 -20.70 -6.89
N ALA A 505 37.16 -21.47 -7.94
CA ALA A 505 37.01 -22.91 -7.84
C ALA A 505 38.35 -23.50 -7.38
N GLY A 506 38.37 -24.11 -6.19
CA GLY A 506 39.52 -24.86 -5.69
C GLY A 506 39.77 -26.11 -6.49
#